data_AF-A0A251WIF4-F1
#
_entry.id   AF-A0A251WIF4-F1
#
_cell.length_a   1.000
_cell.length_b   1.000
_cell.length_c   1.000
_cell.angle_alpha   90.00
_cell.angle_beta   90.00
_cell.angle_gamma   90.00
#
_symmetry.space_group_name_H-M   'P 1'
#
loop_
_entity.id
_entity.type
_entity.pdbx_description
1 polymer ?
#
loop_
_entity_poly.entity_id
_entity_poly.type
_entity_poly.pdbx_seq_one_letter_code
_entity_poly.pdbx_strand_id
1 'polypeptide(L)'
;ETVAIYRLVKNNRYAEALEIYRWFLPLLELDIHAKLVQYIKLAAQATGIGSENVRAPRLVLKGQERAYVQQVIDEGLVARPKLPAYLDLEVPVV
;
A
#
# COMPACT_ATOMS: atom_id res chain seq x y z
N GLU A 1 6.42 -2.48 0.42
CA GLU A 1 6.61 -1.69 1.66
C GLU A 1 6.48 -2.58 2.89
N THR A 2 5.47 -3.45 2.96
CA THR A 2 5.25 -4.41 4.07
C THR A 2 6.46 -5.27 4.42
N VAL A 3 7.23 -5.75 3.42
CA VAL A 3 8.47 -6.52 3.67
C VAL A 3 9.53 -5.66 4.36
N ALA A 4 9.64 -4.38 4.02
CA ALA A 4 10.58 -3.46 4.68
C ALA A 4 10.23 -3.30 6.16
N ILE A 5 8.95 -3.02 6.46
CA ILE A 5 8.44 -2.94 7.84
C ILE A 5 8.76 -4.22 8.61
N TYR A 6 8.43 -5.38 8.04
CA TYR A 6 8.69 -6.68 8.67
C TYR A 6 10.18 -6.89 9.00
N ARG A 7 11.09 -6.65 8.05
CA ARG A 7 12.53 -6.84 8.25
C ARG A 7 13.11 -5.87 9.28
N LEU A 8 12.67 -4.61 9.25
CA LEU A 8 13.07 -3.60 10.24
C LEU A 8 12.63 -4.01 11.65
N VAL A 9 11.39 -4.47 11.80
CA VAL A 9 10.85 -4.97 13.09
C VAL A 9 11.65 -6.17 13.58
N LYS A 10 12.00 -7.12 12.71
CA LYS A 10 12.84 -8.29 13.07
C LYS A 10 14.26 -7.92 13.50
N ASN A 11 14.73 -6.74 13.15
CA ASN A 11 16.04 -6.21 13.51
C ASN A 11 15.95 -5.10 14.58
N ASN A 12 14.84 -5.01 15.31
CA ASN A 12 14.60 -4.01 16.36
C ASN A 12 14.68 -2.53 15.89
N ARG A 13 14.58 -2.27 14.57
CA ARG A 13 14.60 -0.93 13.97
C ARG A 13 13.19 -0.33 13.92
N TYR A 14 12.58 -0.16 15.09
CA TYR A 14 11.15 0.18 15.20
C TYR A 14 10.81 1.59 14.73
N ALA A 15 11.69 2.58 14.94
CA ALA A 15 11.43 3.96 14.54
C ALA A 15 11.24 4.08 13.02
N GLU A 16 12.13 3.46 12.25
CA GLU A 16 12.06 3.44 10.78
C GLU A 16 10.86 2.64 10.28
N ALA A 17 10.56 1.52 10.93
CA ALA A 17 9.36 0.73 10.62
C ALA A 17 8.07 1.54 10.84
N LEU A 18 8.02 2.30 11.94
CA LEU A 18 6.87 3.12 12.31
C LEU A 18 6.66 4.29 11.35
N GLU A 19 7.74 4.90 10.85
CA GLU A 19 7.67 5.95 9.83
C GLU A 19 7.02 5.43 8.55
N ILE A 20 7.49 4.29 8.04
CA ILE A 20 6.92 3.66 6.84
C ILE A 20 5.47 3.25 7.11
N TYR A 21 5.18 2.66 8.28
CA TYR A 21 3.83 2.25 8.64
C TYR A 21 2.85 3.43 8.67
N ARG A 22 3.23 4.56 9.27
CA ARG A 22 2.37 5.76 9.36
C ARG A 22 2.07 6.35 7.99
N TRP A 23 3.08 6.42 7.11
CA TRP A 23 2.85 6.83 5.72
C TRP A 23 1.94 5.84 4.98
N PHE A 24 2.11 4.53 5.21
CA PHE A 24 1.36 3.49 4.49
C PHE A 24 -0.05 3.26 5.03
N LEU A 25 -0.34 3.68 6.26
CA LEU A 25 -1.60 3.39 6.96
C LEU A 25 -2.85 3.81 6.16
N PRO A 26 -2.95 5.01 5.56
CA PRO A 26 -4.13 5.38 4.77
C PRO A 26 -4.38 4.44 3.58
N LEU A 27 -3.32 3.89 2.98
CA LEU A 27 -3.44 2.90 1.91
C LEU A 27 -3.87 1.53 2.47
N LEU A 28 -3.34 1.13 3.63
CA LEU A 28 -3.73 -0.11 4.31
C LEU A 28 -5.20 -0.10 4.75
N GLU A 29 -5.77 1.07 5.06
CA GLU A 29 -7.19 1.21 5.38
C GLU A 29 -8.12 0.90 4.20
N LEU A 30 -7.62 0.97 2.96
CA LEU A 30 -8.37 0.52 1.79
C LEU A 30 -8.56 -1.02 1.80
N ASP A 31 -7.66 -1.76 2.43
CA ASP A 31 -7.67 -3.23 2.40
C ASP A 31 -8.70 -3.86 3.34
N ILE A 32 -9.21 -3.10 4.32
CA ILE A 32 -10.22 -3.57 5.28
C ILE A 32 -11.66 -3.32 4.79
N HIS A 33 -11.83 -2.78 3.58
CA HIS A 33 -13.15 -2.49 3.02
C HIS A 33 -13.67 -3.64 2.13
N ALA A 34 -15.00 -3.79 2.06
CA ALA A 34 -15.64 -4.83 1.22
C ALA A 34 -15.33 -4.70 -0.29
N LYS A 35 -14.84 -3.53 -0.72
CA LYS A 35 -14.40 -3.23 -2.10
C LYS A 35 -12.88 -3.27 -2.27
N LEU A 36 -12.14 -3.94 -1.38
CA LEU A 36 -10.69 -4.16 -1.45
C LEU A 36 -10.20 -4.42 -2.88
N VAL A 37 -10.82 -5.35 -3.60
CA VAL A 37 -10.39 -5.74 -4.96
C VAL A 37 -10.45 -4.56 -5.94
N GLN A 38 -11.46 -3.70 -5.83
CA GLN A 38 -11.56 -2.51 -6.67
C GLN A 38 -10.48 -1.49 -6.31
N TYR A 39 -10.22 -1.29 -5.02
CA TYR A 39 -9.25 -0.32 -4.53
C TYR A 39 -7.82 -0.72 -4.89
N ILE A 40 -7.44 -1.98 -4.64
CA ILE A 40 -6.11 -2.50 -4.99
C ILE A 40 -5.86 -2.50 -6.50
N LYS A 41 -6.90 -2.70 -7.32
CA LYS A 41 -6.76 -2.62 -8.78
C LYS A 41 -6.59 -1.19 -9.28
N LEU A 42 -7.23 -0.21 -8.65
CA LEU A 42 -6.97 1.20 -8.93
C LEU A 42 -5.52 1.58 -8.55
N ALA A 43 -5.04 1.13 -7.38
CA ALA A 43 -3.65 1.33 -6.97
C ALA A 43 -2.65 0.64 -7.92
N ALA A 44 -2.95 -0.57 -8.40
CA ALA A 44 -2.13 -1.29 -9.39
C ALA A 44 -2.06 -0.55 -10.74
N GLN A 45 -3.15 0.09 -11.17
CA GLN A 45 -3.14 0.95 -12.35
C GLN A 45 -2.30 2.21 -12.13
N ALA A 46 -2.46 2.89 -10.98
CA ALA A 46 -1.69 4.09 -10.65
C ALA A 46 -0.17 3.83 -10.55
N THR A 47 0.24 2.61 -10.20
CA THR A 47 1.64 2.19 -10.10
C THR A 47 2.17 1.52 -11.37
N GLY A 48 1.36 1.39 -12.43
CA GLY A 48 1.78 0.83 -13.71
C GLY A 48 2.00 -0.69 -13.73
N ILE A 49 1.51 -1.42 -12.72
CA ILE A 49 1.67 -2.88 -12.61
C ILE A 49 0.40 -3.66 -12.95
N GLY A 50 -0.71 -2.96 -13.27
CA GLY A 50 -2.00 -3.59 -13.55
C GLY A 50 -3.03 -2.65 -14.15
N SER A 51 -4.31 -3.04 -14.08
CA SER A 51 -5.46 -2.27 -14.56
C SER A 51 -6.59 -2.24 -13.53
N GLU A 52 -7.43 -1.20 -13.58
CA GLU A 52 -8.61 -1.04 -12.73
C GLU A 52 -9.78 -1.96 -13.12
N ASN A 53 -9.65 -2.69 -14.24
CA ASN A 53 -10.67 -3.62 -14.74
C ASN A 53 -10.97 -4.70 -13.72
N VAL A 54 -12.23 -4.88 -13.32
CA VAL A 54 -12.66 -5.95 -12.41
C VAL A 54 -13.54 -6.97 -13.12
N ARG A 55 -13.50 -8.22 -12.66
CA ARG A 55 -14.40 -9.27 -13.15
C ARG A 55 -15.78 -9.09 -12.51
N ALA A 56 -16.83 -9.17 -13.32
CA ALA A 56 -18.21 -9.23 -12.86
C ALA A 56 -18.40 -10.33 -11.79
N PRO A 57 -19.28 -10.13 -10.78
CA PRO A 57 -20.29 -9.07 -10.67
C PRO A 57 -19.77 -7.73 -10.11
N ARG A 58 -18.47 -7.61 -9.84
CA ARG A 58 -17.89 -6.35 -9.36
C ARG A 58 -17.95 -5.30 -10.47
N LEU A 59 -18.22 -4.05 -10.07
CA LEU A 59 -18.16 -2.88 -10.95
C LEU A 59 -16.92 -2.04 -10.61
N VAL A 60 -16.38 -1.37 -11.62
CA VAL A 60 -15.32 -0.37 -11.45
C VAL A 60 -15.85 0.78 -10.59
N LEU A 61 -14.96 1.37 -9.77
CA LEU A 61 -15.30 2.54 -8.96
C LEU A 61 -15.69 3.71 -9.85
N LYS A 62 -16.60 4.55 -9.37
CA LYS A 62 -17.04 5.75 -10.08
C LYS A 62 -17.40 6.87 -9.12
N GLY A 63 -17.49 8.09 -9.65
CA GLY A 63 -17.91 9.26 -8.90
C GLY A 63 -17.00 9.58 -7.72
N GLN A 64 -17.59 10.02 -6.62
CA GLN A 64 -16.88 10.50 -5.42
C GLN A 64 -16.00 9.42 -4.78
N GLU A 65 -16.46 8.17 -4.74
CA GLU A 65 -15.67 7.06 -4.17
C GLU A 65 -14.37 6.83 -4.96
N ARG A 66 -14.45 6.85 -6.30
CA ARG A 66 -13.24 6.74 -7.14
C ARG A 66 -12.30 7.91 -6.90
N ALA A 67 -12.84 9.14 -6.85
CA ALA A 67 -12.04 10.35 -6.64
C ALA A 67 -11.32 10.31 -5.29
N TYR A 68 -12.01 9.91 -4.22
CA TYR A 68 -11.43 9.74 -2.89
C TYR A 68 -10.29 8.71 -2.87
N VAL A 69 -10.55 7.50 -3.40
CA VAL A 69 -9.52 6.44 -3.42
C VAL A 69 -8.32 6.86 -4.27
N GLN A 70 -8.56 7.52 -5.40
CA GLN A 70 -7.48 8.05 -6.23
C GLN A 70 -6.66 9.11 -5.47
N GLN A 71 -7.31 10.02 -4.74
CA GLN A 71 -6.61 11.02 -3.93
C GLN A 71 -5.71 10.37 -2.88
N VAL A 72 -6.21 9.37 -2.13
CA VAL A 72 -5.40 8.63 -1.14
C VAL A 72 -4.18 7.97 -1.80
N ILE A 73 -4.36 7.39 -3.00
CA ILE A 73 -3.27 6.80 -3.78
C ILE A 73 -2.25 7.86 -4.19
N ASP A 74 -2.70 8.98 -4.75
CA ASP A 74 -1.84 10.05 -5.25
C ASP A 74 -1.03 10.70 -4.11
N GLU A 75 -1.68 10.97 -2.97
CA GLU A 75 -1.02 11.48 -1.76
C GLU A 75 0.05 10.50 -1.25
N GLY A 76 -0.27 9.20 -1.22
CA GLY A 76 0.67 8.15 -0.87
C GLY A 76 1.89 8.12 -1.80
N LEU A 77 1.66 8.20 -3.12
CA LEU A 77 2.74 8.18 -4.12
C LEU A 77 3.66 9.41 -4.00
N VAL A 78 3.09 10.59 -3.81
CA VAL A 78 3.86 11.85 -3.66
C VAL A 78 4.68 11.84 -2.38
N ALA A 79 4.12 11.36 -1.28
CA ALA A 79 4.76 11.37 0.04
C ALA A 79 5.59 10.10 0.33
N ARG A 80 5.84 9.24 -0.67
CA ARG A 80 6.49 7.94 -0.47
C ARG A 80 7.90 8.10 0.13
N PRO A 81 8.17 7.57 1.35
CA PRO A 81 9.47 7.70 1.97
C PRO A 81 10.51 6.85 1.24
N LYS A 82 11.76 7.29 1.27
CA LYS A 82 12.88 6.47 0.82
C LYS A 82 13.06 5.32 1.82
N LEU A 83 12.90 4.09 1.33
CA LEU A 83 13.11 2.92 2.18
C LEU A 83 14.61 2.77 2.52
N PRO A 84 14.96 2.42 3.78
CA PRO A 84 16.33 2.08 4.13
C PRO A 84 16.78 0.80 3.40
N ALA A 85 18.06 0.44 3.49
CA ALA A 85 18.59 -0.80 2.92
C ALA A 85 18.11 -2.06 3.69
N TYR A 86 16.80 -2.32 3.65
CA TYR A 86 16.13 -3.37 4.43
C TYR A 86 16.39 -4.77 3.87
N LEU A 87 16.85 -4.89 2.62
CA LEU A 87 17.15 -6.18 2.00
C LEU A 87 18.42 -6.82 2.57
N ASP A 88 19.34 -5.99 3.09
CA ASP A 88 20.60 -6.44 3.71
C ASP A 88 20.39 -6.94 5.14
N LEU A 89 19.18 -6.75 5.69
CA LEU A 89 18.82 -7.21 7.02
C LEU A 89 18.54 -8.71 7.01
N GLU A 90 19.22 -9.44 7.89
CA GLU A 90 18.94 -10.84 8.17
C GLU A 90 17.54 -10.99 8.77
N VAL A 91 16.85 -12.05 8.38
CA VAL A 91 15.55 -12.42 8.92
C VAL A 91 15.69 -13.81 9.51
N PRO A 92 15.38 -14.01 10.80
CA PRO A 92 15.36 -15.36 11.37
C PRO A 92 14.40 -16.23 10.57
N VAL A 93 14.89 -17.36 10.06
CA VAL A 93 14.01 -18.41 9.53
C VAL A 93 13.36 -19.07 10.75
N VAL A 94 12.03 -19.06 10.76
CA VAL A 94 11.22 -19.73 11.80
C VAL A 94 11.40 -21.24 11.69
#